data_AF-A0A1W0VZH4-F1
#
_entry.id   AF-A0A1W0VZH4-F1
#
_cell.length_a   1.000
_cell.length_b   1.000
_cell.length_c   1.000
_cell.angle_alpha   90.00
_cell.angle_beta   90.00
_cell.angle_gamma   90.00
#
_symmetry.space_group_name_H-M   'P 1'
#
loop_
_entity.id
_entity.type
_entity.pdbx_description
1 polymer ?
#
loop_
_entity_poly.entity_id
_entity_poly.type
_entity_poly.pdbx_seq_one_letter_code
_entity_poly.pdbx_strand_id
1 'polypeptide(L)'
;MTCLPDLVCQVQIGPYSGLSAHRRFRRPRRGDSFGCSPLPPVEAWRSHGSMVPDSTSPLQRNKQPAKQMRGTSAASHRPTKPSPPSHATGRFTLSPTSPFASSLLLLLTASAAAVFLYSLTAARSYESRGEVPSLSSPTVETIEGARAIWELPAAAPARAVLFVAHGCRCRPENFWPRSPRCPGCVGLPEDVAITDLALRRRFAVLAVTSARECWSLGKEVSAAKRVIRSWAAKNGLEGLPVVALGASSGGYFVSRLAGKMSLAAVVIMIAEGAFGGSAGALPAVYPPAMFIHMPKDKRRAALVDKNSKMLMKNGVEVKELQSLELPLTPTLLSERIPGLNRGLSERIWTVFREEGFVDEKGYMKEDGRGTPWKDALVKRGFWKEVSALADHIQEELNLAYGYHEMTSLQADEMFDWVEKHLR
;
A
#
# COMPACT_ATOMS: atom_id res chain seq x y z
N MET A 1 -2.07 -27.44 -62.71
CA MET A 1 -1.15 -26.29 -62.77
C MET A 1 -0.51 -26.12 -61.40
N THR A 2 0.76 -25.75 -61.43
CA THR A 2 1.86 -25.96 -60.49
C THR A 2 1.82 -25.12 -59.20
N CYS A 3 2.60 -25.60 -58.22
CA CYS A 3 2.84 -25.07 -56.88
C CYS A 3 3.71 -23.78 -56.79
N LEU A 4 3.74 -23.23 -55.56
CA LEU A 4 4.82 -22.54 -54.81
C LEU A 4 4.63 -21.03 -54.45
N PRO A 5 5.27 -20.56 -53.33
CA PRO A 5 4.81 -19.51 -52.40
C PRO A 5 5.85 -18.35 -52.25
N ASP A 6 5.73 -17.61 -51.15
CA ASP A 6 6.67 -16.63 -50.55
C ASP A 6 6.77 -15.22 -51.15
N LEU A 7 6.56 -14.22 -50.28
CA LEU A 7 7.04 -12.85 -50.48
C LEU A 7 7.61 -12.30 -49.18
N VAL A 8 8.93 -12.34 -49.14
CA VAL A 8 9.82 -11.61 -48.23
C VAL A 8 9.89 -10.17 -48.70
N CYS A 9 9.60 -9.20 -47.83
CA CYS A 9 9.93 -7.79 -48.09
C CYS A 9 11.22 -7.43 -47.34
N GLN A 10 12.28 -7.21 -48.12
CA GLN A 10 13.55 -6.60 -47.70
C GLN A 10 13.34 -5.10 -47.42
N VAL A 11 13.97 -4.60 -46.35
CA VAL A 11 14.17 -3.16 -46.15
C VAL A 11 15.65 -2.84 -46.37
N GLN A 12 15.91 -1.97 -47.34
CA GLN A 12 17.22 -1.43 -47.68
C GLN A 12 17.76 -0.53 -46.56
N ILE A 13 19.05 -0.72 -46.25
CA ILE A 13 19.86 0.18 -45.42
C ILE A 13 20.75 1.00 -46.36
N GLY A 14 20.80 2.31 -46.15
CA GLY A 14 21.79 3.23 -46.72
C GLY A 14 22.26 4.24 -45.65
N PRO A 15 23.52 4.71 -45.70
CA PRO A 15 24.29 5.09 -44.51
C PRO A 15 24.39 6.62 -44.31
N TYR A 16 24.70 7.06 -43.08
CA TYR A 16 25.81 7.98 -42.79
C TYR A 16 25.99 8.20 -41.27
N SER A 17 27.27 8.22 -40.88
CA SER A 17 27.95 8.57 -39.61
C SER A 17 27.31 9.71 -38.78
N GLY A 18 27.45 9.82 -37.46
CA GLY A 18 28.32 9.18 -36.47
C GLY A 18 28.54 10.19 -35.33
N LEU A 19 28.41 9.78 -34.07
CA LEU A 19 29.08 10.37 -32.89
C LEU A 19 28.81 9.50 -31.66
N SER A 20 29.90 9.00 -31.08
CA SER A 20 29.98 8.11 -29.92
C SER A 20 29.51 8.78 -28.62
N ALA A 21 28.74 8.03 -27.82
CA ALA A 21 28.83 8.07 -26.37
C ALA A 21 28.46 6.70 -25.79
N HIS A 22 29.47 5.95 -25.33
CA HIS A 22 29.30 4.72 -24.58
C HIS A 22 28.57 4.97 -23.26
N ARG A 23 27.37 4.42 -23.10
CA ARG A 23 26.86 3.96 -21.79
C ARG A 23 26.41 2.51 -21.92
N ARG A 24 27.12 1.64 -21.19
CA ARG A 24 26.77 0.24 -21.01
C ARG A 24 25.38 0.16 -20.35
N PHE A 25 24.37 -0.23 -21.12
CA PHE A 25 23.12 -0.74 -20.56
C PHE A 25 23.42 -2.11 -19.92
N ARG A 26 23.46 -2.16 -18.59
CA ARG A 26 23.31 -3.43 -17.88
C ARG A 26 21.86 -3.89 -18.07
N ARG A 27 21.68 -5.05 -18.69
CA ARG A 27 20.41 -5.79 -18.67
C ARG A 27 20.00 -6.04 -17.20
N PRO A 28 18.73 -5.89 -16.82
CA PRO A 28 18.25 -6.37 -15.53
C PRO A 28 18.41 -7.89 -15.47
N ARG A 29 18.81 -8.41 -14.32
CA ARG A 29 18.80 -9.86 -14.07
C ARG A 29 17.33 -10.31 -13.96
N ARG A 30 17.01 -11.46 -14.54
CA ARG A 30 15.74 -12.17 -14.25
C ARG A 30 15.79 -12.58 -12.78
N GLY A 31 14.89 -12.04 -11.94
CA GLY A 31 14.78 -12.45 -10.54
C GLY A 31 14.25 -11.41 -9.56
N ASP A 32 14.21 -10.13 -9.91
CA ASP A 32 13.74 -9.10 -8.98
C ASP A 32 12.20 -9.02 -8.99
N SER A 33 11.57 -9.48 -7.90
CA SER A 33 10.14 -9.29 -7.60
C SER A 33 9.91 -7.86 -7.11
N PHE A 34 9.03 -7.12 -7.78
CA PHE A 34 8.74 -5.72 -7.47
C PHE A 34 7.41 -5.62 -6.70
N GLY A 35 7.48 -5.83 -5.38
CA GLY A 35 6.38 -5.45 -4.49
C GLY A 35 6.39 -3.95 -4.20
N CYS A 36 5.20 -3.34 -4.11
CA CYS A 36 4.99 -2.01 -3.55
C CYS A 36 5.68 -1.92 -2.18
N SER A 37 6.77 -1.14 -2.07
CA SER A 37 7.61 -1.11 -0.86
C SER A 37 8.03 0.32 -0.54
N PRO A 38 7.87 0.77 0.73
CA PRO A 38 8.55 1.98 1.19
C PRO A 38 10.05 1.73 1.41
N LEU A 39 10.85 2.79 1.35
CA LEU A 39 12.25 2.77 1.79
C LEU A 39 12.33 2.60 3.32
N PRO A 40 13.42 1.99 3.85
CA PRO A 40 13.74 2.11 5.27
C PRO A 40 13.94 3.60 5.64
N PRO A 41 13.74 3.99 6.92
CA PRO A 41 13.69 5.39 7.32
C PRO A 41 15.00 6.12 6.99
N VAL A 42 14.93 7.15 6.15
CA VAL A 42 16.04 8.06 5.88
C VAL A 42 16.08 9.12 6.98
N GLU A 43 17.24 9.24 7.62
CA GLU A 43 17.58 10.28 8.59
C GLU A 43 17.44 11.70 8.02
N ALA A 44 17.31 12.64 8.95
CA ALA A 44 17.01 14.05 8.75
C ALA A 44 17.71 14.73 7.56
N TRP A 45 16.91 15.33 6.68
CA TRP A 45 17.38 16.36 5.76
C TRP A 45 17.75 17.62 6.56
N ARG A 46 19.04 17.79 6.87
CA ARG A 46 19.58 19.08 7.31
C ARG A 46 19.71 20.00 6.11
N SER A 47 19.09 21.17 6.24
CA SER A 47 19.28 22.36 5.41
C SER A 47 20.75 22.71 5.24
N HIS A 48 21.22 22.92 4.02
CA HIS A 48 22.43 23.71 3.75
C HIS A 48 22.01 25.01 3.08
N GLY A 49 22.28 26.09 3.81
CA GLY A 49 22.06 27.47 3.39
C GLY A 49 23.12 27.96 2.42
N SER A 50 22.79 29.10 1.85
CA SER A 50 23.47 29.87 0.81
C SER A 50 24.96 30.08 1.02
N MET A 51 25.71 29.94 -0.07
CA MET A 51 27.08 30.47 -0.23
C MET A 51 27.01 31.92 -0.73
N VAL A 52 27.58 32.85 0.05
CA VAL A 52 28.28 34.04 -0.46
C VAL A 52 29.56 34.18 0.40
N PRO A 53 30.74 34.46 -0.19
CA PRO A 53 32.02 34.35 0.49
C PRO A 53 32.42 35.67 1.13
N ASP A 54 33.13 35.60 2.26
CA ASP A 54 34.38 36.34 2.49
C ASP A 54 34.99 35.97 3.83
N SER A 55 36.21 35.44 3.81
CA SER A 55 37.15 35.62 4.92
C SER A 55 38.58 35.41 4.41
N THR A 56 39.41 36.43 4.54
CA THR A 56 40.87 36.30 4.51
C THR A 56 41.43 36.55 5.91
N SER A 57 42.16 35.52 6.38
CA SER A 57 43.44 35.63 7.07
C SER A 57 43.51 35.81 8.61
N PRO A 58 44.62 35.32 9.22
CA PRO A 58 44.54 34.35 10.31
C PRO A 58 45.37 34.74 11.55
N LEU A 59 45.25 33.99 12.65
CA LEU A 59 46.29 33.98 13.70
C LEU A 59 46.44 32.59 14.34
N GLN A 60 47.67 32.08 14.21
CA GLN A 60 48.24 30.92 14.89
C GLN A 60 48.41 31.19 16.39
N ARG A 61 48.30 30.16 17.26
CA ARG A 61 49.43 29.62 18.05
C ARG A 61 49.08 28.54 19.09
N ASN A 62 50.03 27.61 19.21
CA ASN A 62 50.49 26.83 20.37
C ASN A 62 49.62 25.68 20.89
N LYS A 63 50.04 24.41 20.71
CA LYS A 63 51.09 23.62 21.41
C LYS A 63 50.66 23.15 22.82
N GLN A 64 50.15 21.89 22.86
CA GLN A 64 50.56 20.70 23.66
C GLN A 64 50.83 20.81 25.20
N PRO A 65 50.95 19.69 25.96
CA PRO A 65 50.20 18.41 25.98
C PRO A 65 49.96 17.81 27.40
N ALA A 66 49.37 16.62 27.44
CA ALA A 66 49.56 15.50 28.39
C ALA A 66 49.00 15.56 29.83
N LYS A 67 48.18 14.57 30.20
CA LYS A 67 48.59 13.54 31.17
C LYS A 67 47.63 12.34 31.26
N GLN A 68 48.26 11.20 31.49
CA GLN A 68 47.77 9.83 31.57
C GLN A 68 48.04 9.32 33.00
N MET A 69 47.08 8.64 33.64
CA MET A 69 47.27 7.62 34.70
C MET A 69 45.94 6.81 34.75
N ARG A 70 45.86 5.49 34.43
CA ARG A 70 46.28 4.27 35.17
C ARG A 70 45.86 4.29 36.65
N GLY A 71 44.84 3.51 37.02
CA GLY A 71 44.94 2.18 37.67
C GLY A 71 44.14 2.27 39.00
N THR A 72 43.56 1.25 39.64
CA THR A 72 43.54 -0.21 39.51
C THR A 72 42.43 -0.73 40.45
N SER A 73 41.99 -1.96 40.18
CA SER A 73 41.14 -2.89 40.93
C SER A 73 41.10 -2.84 42.47
N ALA A 74 39.96 -3.22 43.06
CA ALA A 74 39.85 -4.32 44.03
C ALA A 74 38.38 -4.65 44.38
N ALA A 75 38.15 -5.92 44.67
CA ALA A 75 36.88 -6.60 44.90
C ALA A 75 36.27 -6.35 46.29
N SER A 76 34.98 -6.66 46.47
CA SER A 76 34.52 -7.75 47.35
C SER A 76 33.01 -7.65 47.70
N HIS A 77 32.44 -8.81 48.01
CA HIS A 77 31.19 -9.08 48.74
C HIS A 77 29.86 -9.18 47.96
N ARG A 78 29.59 -10.44 47.60
CA ARG A 78 28.31 -11.08 47.32
C ARG A 78 27.46 -11.21 48.60
N PRO A 79 26.17 -10.82 48.58
CA PRO A 79 25.19 -11.33 49.54
C PRO A 79 24.41 -12.51 48.95
N THR A 80 24.22 -13.51 49.80
CA THR A 80 23.49 -14.76 49.57
C THR A 80 21.97 -14.53 49.48
N LYS A 81 21.33 -15.26 48.56
CA LYS A 81 19.87 -15.37 48.40
C LYS A 81 19.21 -15.98 49.64
N PRO A 82 18.05 -15.49 50.09
CA PRO A 82 17.15 -16.28 50.93
C PRO A 82 16.28 -17.21 50.07
N SER A 83 16.05 -18.41 50.60
CA SER A 83 15.21 -19.49 50.07
C SER A 83 13.73 -19.11 50.02
N PRO A 84 12.92 -19.65 49.10
CA PRO A 84 11.48 -19.42 49.06
C PRO A 84 10.75 -20.26 50.12
N PRO A 85 9.59 -19.80 50.64
CA PRO A 85 8.76 -20.60 51.51
C PRO A 85 8.03 -21.70 50.72
N SER A 86 7.81 -22.84 51.39
CA SER A 86 7.04 -23.98 50.92
C SER A 86 5.57 -23.61 50.75
N HIS A 87 5.09 -23.57 49.51
CA HIS A 87 3.65 -23.47 49.24
C HIS A 87 3.00 -24.84 49.42
N ALA A 88 2.16 -24.93 50.44
CA ALA A 88 1.20 -26.02 50.64
C ALA A 88 0.26 -26.12 49.43
N THR A 89 0.04 -27.34 48.95
CA THR A 89 -0.94 -27.69 47.93
C THR A 89 -2.36 -27.62 48.51
N GLY A 90 -2.93 -26.40 48.50
CA GLY A 90 -4.37 -26.22 48.67
C GLY A 90 -5.10 -26.72 47.43
N ARG A 91 -5.74 -27.89 47.51
CA ARG A 91 -6.77 -28.31 46.56
C ARG A 91 -7.93 -27.31 46.63
N PHE A 92 -8.00 -26.40 45.66
CA PHE A 92 -9.23 -25.67 45.38
C PHE A 92 -10.18 -26.60 44.62
N THR A 93 -11.12 -27.20 45.34
CA THR A 93 -12.33 -27.76 44.75
C THR A 93 -13.22 -26.59 44.32
N LEU A 94 -13.31 -26.37 43.00
CA LEU A 94 -14.29 -25.47 42.41
C LEU A 94 -15.70 -26.03 42.70
N SER A 95 -16.38 -25.45 43.69
CA SER A 95 -17.83 -25.62 43.85
C SER A 95 -18.55 -24.83 42.75
N PRO A 96 -19.48 -25.44 41.99
CA PRO A 96 -20.15 -24.80 40.88
C PRO A 96 -21.39 -24.04 41.38
N THR A 97 -21.22 -23.03 42.23
CA THR A 97 -22.33 -22.16 42.68
C THR A 97 -21.82 -20.75 42.96
N SER A 98 -21.21 -20.11 41.97
CA SER A 98 -20.89 -18.67 42.01
C SER A 98 -21.53 -17.97 40.80
N PRO A 99 -22.40 -16.95 41.01
CA PRO A 99 -23.07 -16.23 39.92
C PRO A 99 -22.12 -15.40 39.04
N PHE A 100 -20.83 -15.29 39.43
CA PHE A 100 -19.83 -14.55 38.66
C PHE A 100 -19.13 -15.39 37.57
N ALA A 101 -19.17 -16.72 37.66
CA ALA A 101 -18.58 -17.59 36.64
C ALA A 101 -19.36 -17.54 35.32
N SER A 102 -20.68 -17.36 35.38
CA SER A 102 -21.54 -17.21 34.20
C SER A 102 -21.28 -15.91 33.44
N SER A 103 -20.94 -14.82 34.15
CA SER A 103 -20.71 -13.51 33.52
C SER A 103 -19.39 -13.47 32.74
N LEU A 104 -18.35 -14.11 33.26
CA LEU A 104 -17.05 -14.21 32.57
C LEU A 104 -17.13 -15.13 31.35
N LEU A 105 -17.89 -16.23 31.45
CA LEU A 105 -18.13 -17.13 30.33
C LEU A 105 -18.99 -16.46 29.23
N LEU A 106 -19.99 -15.65 29.60
CA LEU A 106 -20.79 -14.83 28.67
C LEU A 106 -19.96 -13.75 27.97
N LEU A 107 -19.01 -13.11 28.67
CA LEU A 107 -18.11 -12.12 28.06
C LEU A 107 -17.11 -12.76 27.09
N LEU A 108 -16.59 -13.95 27.43
CA LEU A 108 -15.68 -14.71 26.56
C LEU A 108 -16.39 -15.29 25.33
N THR A 109 -17.64 -15.76 25.47
CA THR A 109 -18.44 -16.21 24.33
C THR A 109 -18.90 -15.05 23.46
N ALA A 110 -19.24 -13.89 24.04
CA ALA A 110 -19.59 -12.69 23.28
C ALA A 110 -18.40 -12.13 22.48
N SER A 111 -17.19 -12.16 23.03
CA SER A 111 -15.99 -11.69 22.32
C SER A 111 -15.51 -12.69 21.26
N ALA A 112 -15.59 -14.01 21.53
CA ALA A 112 -15.36 -15.02 20.50
C ALA A 112 -16.40 -14.94 19.37
N ALA A 113 -17.68 -14.74 19.71
CA ALA A 113 -18.75 -14.56 18.73
C ALA A 113 -18.59 -13.27 17.92
N ALA A 114 -18.13 -12.17 18.52
CA ALA A 114 -17.85 -10.92 17.81
C ALA A 114 -16.69 -11.05 16.82
N VAL A 115 -15.62 -11.77 17.18
CA VAL A 115 -14.50 -12.09 16.27
C VAL A 115 -14.97 -13.02 15.15
N PHE A 116 -15.76 -14.05 15.47
CA PHE A 116 -16.30 -14.98 14.48
C PHE A 116 -17.29 -14.31 13.53
N LEU A 117 -18.14 -13.40 14.04
CA LEU A 117 -19.06 -12.60 13.25
C LEU A 117 -18.33 -11.58 12.38
N TYR A 118 -17.26 -10.94 12.88
CA TYR A 118 -16.43 -10.04 12.08
C TYR A 118 -15.73 -10.80 10.93
N SER A 119 -15.17 -11.98 11.21
CA SER A 119 -14.60 -12.87 10.19
C SER A 119 -15.66 -13.37 9.18
N LEU A 120 -16.86 -13.70 9.64
CA LEU A 120 -17.97 -14.09 8.77
C LEU A 120 -18.48 -12.92 7.92
N THR A 121 -18.52 -11.68 8.43
CA THR A 121 -18.90 -10.51 7.63
C THR A 121 -17.84 -10.12 6.62
N ALA A 122 -16.55 -10.25 6.97
CA ALA A 122 -15.44 -10.06 6.05
C ALA A 122 -15.43 -11.14 4.95
N ALA A 123 -15.80 -12.38 5.28
CA ALA A 123 -15.96 -13.47 4.32
C ALA A 123 -17.25 -13.35 3.48
N ARG A 124 -18.37 -12.91 4.07
CA ARG A 124 -19.67 -12.78 3.37
C ARG A 124 -19.69 -11.66 2.33
N SER A 125 -18.91 -10.60 2.48
CA SER A 125 -18.84 -9.57 1.42
C SER A 125 -18.25 -10.16 0.12
N TYR A 126 -17.53 -11.28 0.22
CA TYR A 126 -16.89 -11.92 -0.92
C TYR A 126 -17.77 -12.98 -1.62
N GLU A 127 -18.64 -13.67 -0.89
CA GLU A 127 -19.39 -14.84 -1.40
C GLU A 127 -20.60 -14.51 -2.32
N SER A 128 -20.93 -13.23 -2.52
CA SER A 128 -22.07 -12.79 -3.34
C SER A 128 -21.72 -12.42 -4.79
N ARG A 129 -20.53 -12.72 -5.31
CA ARG A 129 -20.15 -12.40 -6.70
C ARG A 129 -20.57 -13.49 -7.70
N GLY A 130 -21.87 -13.76 -7.76
CA GLY A 130 -22.51 -14.62 -8.78
C GLY A 130 -22.74 -13.93 -10.13
N GLU A 131 -22.02 -12.84 -10.41
CA GLU A 131 -22.14 -12.06 -11.63
C GLU A 131 -20.86 -12.25 -12.43
N VAL A 132 -20.97 -12.75 -13.66
CA VAL A 132 -19.83 -12.90 -14.59
C VAL A 132 -19.05 -11.58 -14.56
N PRO A 133 -17.78 -11.55 -14.11
CA PRO A 133 -17.02 -10.32 -14.05
C PRO A 133 -17.05 -9.68 -15.44
N SER A 134 -17.58 -8.46 -15.54
CA SER A 134 -17.46 -7.69 -16.79
C SER A 134 -15.97 -7.68 -17.10
N LEU A 135 -15.59 -8.24 -18.25
CA LEU A 135 -14.19 -8.39 -18.60
C LEU A 135 -13.58 -6.99 -18.67
N SER A 136 -12.82 -6.63 -17.64
CA SER A 136 -12.21 -5.31 -17.56
C SER A 136 -11.43 -5.01 -18.84
N SER A 137 -11.69 -3.85 -19.42
CA SER A 137 -11.24 -3.47 -20.75
C SER A 137 -10.58 -2.09 -20.70
N PRO A 138 -9.48 -1.93 -19.96
CA PRO A 138 -8.85 -0.64 -19.77
C PRO A 138 -8.29 -0.08 -21.08
N THR A 139 -8.21 1.24 -21.15
CA THR A 139 -7.47 1.97 -22.18
C THR A 139 -6.12 2.40 -21.62
N VAL A 140 -5.04 2.11 -22.36
CA VAL A 140 -3.69 2.57 -22.06
C VAL A 140 -3.32 3.66 -23.06
N GLU A 141 -2.95 4.84 -22.57
CA GLU A 141 -2.53 5.94 -23.45
C GLU A 141 -1.53 6.88 -22.77
N THR A 142 -1.07 7.89 -23.51
CA THR A 142 -0.27 8.99 -22.97
C THR A 142 -1.09 10.27 -23.05
N ILE A 143 -1.26 10.94 -21.90
CA ILE A 143 -2.07 12.15 -21.75
C ILE A 143 -1.18 13.21 -21.14
N GLU A 144 -1.04 14.38 -21.77
CA GLU A 144 -0.15 15.46 -21.29
C GLU A 144 1.29 14.99 -21.01
N GLY A 145 1.78 14.01 -21.79
CA GLY A 145 3.11 13.40 -21.62
C GLY A 145 3.23 12.39 -20.47
N ALA A 146 2.16 12.14 -19.72
CA ALA A 146 2.11 11.12 -18.68
C ALA A 146 1.43 9.84 -19.18
N ARG A 147 2.01 8.67 -18.86
CA ARG A 147 1.38 7.38 -19.11
C ARG A 147 0.18 7.22 -18.18
N ALA A 148 -0.97 6.90 -18.75
CA ALA A 148 -2.23 6.73 -18.04
C ALA A 148 -2.91 5.42 -18.43
N ILE A 149 -3.62 4.82 -17.48
CA ILE A 149 -4.53 3.69 -17.68
C ILE A 149 -5.86 4.09 -17.08
N TRP A 150 -6.94 3.87 -17.83
CA TRP A 150 -8.27 4.27 -17.40
C TRP A 150 -9.36 3.36 -17.94
N GLU A 151 -10.51 3.38 -17.27
CA GLU A 151 -11.70 2.64 -17.68
C GLU A 151 -12.96 3.42 -17.34
N LEU A 152 -13.93 3.39 -18.25
CA LEU A 152 -15.27 3.96 -18.04
C LEU A 152 -16.21 2.85 -17.58
N PRO A 153 -17.21 3.14 -16.73
CA PRO A 153 -18.18 2.14 -16.32
C PRO A 153 -19.00 1.65 -17.53
N ALA A 154 -19.04 0.33 -17.73
CA ALA A 154 -19.67 -0.26 -18.91
C ALA A 154 -21.21 -0.24 -18.87
N ALA A 155 -21.79 -0.34 -17.67
CA ALA A 155 -23.24 -0.55 -17.50
C ALA A 155 -24.07 0.73 -17.62
N ALA A 156 -23.50 1.91 -17.36
CA ALA A 156 -24.21 3.18 -17.33
C ALA A 156 -23.23 4.37 -17.36
N PRO A 157 -23.69 5.59 -17.71
CA PRO A 157 -22.85 6.79 -17.67
C PRO A 157 -22.21 6.99 -16.29
N ALA A 158 -20.97 7.49 -16.32
CA ALA A 158 -20.23 7.81 -15.11
C ALA A 158 -20.94 8.93 -14.32
N ARG A 159 -20.96 8.78 -12.99
CA ARG A 159 -21.48 9.82 -12.07
C ARG A 159 -20.37 10.68 -11.45
N ALA A 160 -19.14 10.20 -11.51
CA ALA A 160 -17.97 10.82 -10.90
C ALA A 160 -16.69 10.28 -11.55
N VAL A 161 -15.60 11.01 -11.36
CA VAL A 161 -14.24 10.58 -11.70
C VAL A 161 -13.53 10.11 -10.44
N LEU A 162 -12.87 8.96 -10.49
CA LEU A 162 -11.90 8.52 -9.50
C LEU A 162 -10.49 8.61 -10.09
N PHE A 163 -9.69 9.55 -9.61
CA PHE A 163 -8.26 9.59 -9.87
C PHE A 163 -7.53 8.75 -8.81
N VAL A 164 -6.66 7.84 -9.25
CA VAL A 164 -5.90 6.96 -8.35
C VAL A 164 -4.39 7.19 -8.48
N ALA A 165 -3.73 7.45 -7.36
CA ALA A 165 -2.29 7.64 -7.24
C ALA A 165 -1.64 6.48 -6.47
N HIS A 166 -0.81 5.72 -7.17
CA HIS A 166 -0.14 4.53 -6.64
C HIS A 166 0.92 4.86 -5.56
N GLY A 167 1.31 3.87 -4.76
CA GLY A 167 2.42 3.99 -3.80
C GLY A 167 3.80 3.94 -4.43
N CYS A 168 4.86 4.11 -3.63
CA CYS A 168 6.23 3.97 -4.12
C CYS A 168 6.48 2.57 -4.71
N ARG A 169 7.18 2.50 -5.85
CA ARG A 169 7.49 1.27 -6.59
C ARG A 169 6.28 0.51 -7.14
N CYS A 170 5.09 1.07 -6.98
CA CYS A 170 3.89 0.63 -7.68
C CYS A 170 3.78 1.35 -9.02
N ARG A 171 2.73 1.03 -9.78
CA ARG A 171 2.48 1.59 -11.12
C ARG A 171 0.99 1.48 -11.48
N PRO A 172 0.50 2.26 -12.45
CA PRO A 172 -0.88 2.16 -12.93
C PRO A 172 -1.28 0.75 -13.38
N GLU A 173 -0.34 -0.03 -13.90
CA GLU A 173 -0.55 -1.42 -14.34
C GLU A 173 -1.02 -2.36 -13.22
N ASN A 174 -0.91 -1.98 -11.95
CA ASN A 174 -1.38 -2.79 -10.84
C ASN A 174 -2.92 -2.76 -10.72
N PHE A 175 -3.59 -1.69 -11.14
CA PHE A 175 -5.04 -1.47 -10.94
C PHE A 175 -5.96 -2.26 -11.87
N TRP A 176 -5.38 -2.94 -12.87
CA TRP A 176 -6.14 -3.73 -13.82
C TRP A 176 -5.49 -5.10 -14.01
N PRO A 177 -6.28 -6.17 -14.20
CA PRO A 177 -5.74 -7.46 -14.59
C PRO A 177 -5.14 -7.40 -16.00
N ARG A 178 -4.21 -8.33 -16.28
CA ARG A 178 -3.66 -8.49 -17.62
C ARG A 178 -4.77 -8.75 -18.64
N SER A 179 -4.79 -8.00 -19.73
CA SER A 179 -5.77 -8.14 -20.81
C SER A 179 -5.14 -7.88 -22.19
N PRO A 180 -5.81 -8.20 -23.31
CA PRO A 180 -5.32 -7.83 -24.64
C PRO A 180 -5.09 -6.32 -24.81
N ARG A 181 -5.88 -5.48 -24.13
CA ARG A 181 -5.76 -4.01 -24.18
C ARG A 181 -4.71 -3.46 -23.23
N CYS A 182 -4.37 -4.21 -22.19
CA CYS A 182 -3.25 -3.91 -21.30
C CYS A 182 -2.40 -5.17 -21.04
N PRO A 183 -1.55 -5.59 -22.00
CA PRO A 183 -0.73 -6.78 -21.83
C PRO A 183 0.36 -6.60 -20.78
N GLY A 184 0.69 -5.35 -20.40
CA GLY A 184 1.63 -5.03 -19.33
C GLY A 184 0.99 -4.94 -17.94
N CYS A 185 -0.34 -5.02 -17.85
CA CYS A 185 -1.04 -4.98 -16.57
C CYS A 185 -0.72 -6.22 -15.73
N VAL A 186 -0.62 -6.01 -14.41
CA VAL A 186 -0.31 -7.03 -13.40
C VAL A 186 -1.59 -7.47 -12.71
N GLY A 187 -2.36 -6.51 -12.19
CA GLY A 187 -3.61 -6.77 -11.46
C GLY A 187 -3.38 -7.21 -10.02
N LEU A 188 -2.79 -6.34 -9.20
CA LEU A 188 -2.62 -6.66 -7.77
C LEU A 188 -4.00 -6.74 -7.08
N PRO A 189 -4.23 -7.72 -6.19
CA PRO A 189 -5.52 -7.95 -5.54
C PRO A 189 -6.21 -6.69 -4.99
N GLU A 190 -5.51 -5.87 -4.22
CA GLU A 190 -6.10 -4.70 -3.58
C GLU A 190 -6.40 -3.58 -4.58
N ASP A 191 -5.47 -3.32 -5.50
CA ASP A 191 -5.63 -2.34 -6.58
C ASP A 191 -6.82 -2.68 -7.49
N VAL A 192 -6.95 -3.96 -7.89
CA VAL A 192 -8.04 -4.43 -8.75
C VAL A 192 -9.37 -4.41 -8.02
N ALA A 193 -9.42 -4.84 -6.75
CA ALA A 193 -10.66 -4.83 -5.97
C ALA A 193 -11.24 -3.42 -5.82
N ILE A 194 -10.39 -2.42 -5.57
CA ILE A 194 -10.81 -1.00 -5.51
C ILE A 194 -11.34 -0.53 -6.88
N THR A 195 -10.62 -0.86 -7.96
CA THR A 195 -10.98 -0.41 -9.32
C THR A 195 -12.27 -1.07 -9.82
N ASP A 196 -12.44 -2.37 -9.61
CA ASP A 196 -13.67 -3.12 -9.94
C ASP A 196 -14.87 -2.52 -9.20
N LEU A 197 -14.73 -2.28 -7.89
CA LEU A 197 -15.82 -1.68 -7.11
C LEU A 197 -16.14 -0.25 -7.57
N ALA A 198 -15.13 0.57 -7.86
CA ALA A 198 -15.31 1.93 -8.39
C ALA A 198 -16.13 1.91 -9.70
N LEU A 199 -15.76 1.04 -10.65
CA LEU A 199 -16.44 0.90 -11.93
C LEU A 199 -17.89 0.44 -11.74
N ARG A 200 -18.15 -0.56 -10.88
CA ARG A 200 -19.51 -1.01 -10.54
C ARG A 200 -20.35 0.11 -9.90
N ARG A 201 -19.72 1.00 -9.12
CA ARG A 201 -20.38 2.17 -8.51
C ARG A 201 -20.52 3.36 -9.47
N ARG A 202 -20.14 3.18 -10.75
CA ARG A 202 -20.22 4.17 -11.85
C ARG A 202 -19.23 5.32 -11.71
N PHE A 203 -18.07 5.07 -11.13
CA PHE A 203 -16.93 5.98 -11.26
C PHE A 203 -16.18 5.68 -12.56
N ALA A 204 -15.82 6.72 -13.31
CA ALA A 204 -14.80 6.62 -14.34
C ALA A 204 -13.42 6.66 -13.66
N VAL A 205 -12.60 5.62 -13.85
CA VAL A 205 -11.35 5.46 -13.11
C VAL A 205 -10.16 5.85 -13.97
N LEU A 206 -9.25 6.67 -13.44
CA LEU A 206 -8.01 7.11 -14.08
C LEU A 206 -6.82 6.90 -13.13
N ALA A 207 -5.85 6.09 -13.53
CA ALA A 207 -4.56 5.98 -12.86
C ALA A 207 -3.44 6.51 -13.77
N VAL A 208 -2.49 7.23 -13.18
CA VAL A 208 -1.39 7.88 -13.90
C VAL A 208 -0.07 7.47 -13.28
N THR A 209 0.97 7.29 -14.11
CA THR A 209 2.31 6.98 -13.61
C THR A 209 2.92 8.19 -12.91
N SER A 210 3.62 7.97 -11.80
CA SER A 210 4.52 9.00 -11.29
C SER A 210 5.76 9.17 -12.19
N ALA A 211 6.43 10.31 -12.08
CA ALA A 211 7.64 10.65 -12.84
C ALA A 211 8.87 9.82 -12.45
N ARG A 212 8.84 9.23 -11.24
CA ARG A 212 9.85 8.30 -10.70
C ARG A 212 9.12 7.14 -10.01
N GLU A 213 9.82 6.35 -9.20
CA GLU A 213 9.20 5.29 -8.38
C GLU A 213 8.17 5.83 -7.38
N CYS A 214 8.32 7.07 -6.91
CA CYS A 214 7.42 7.74 -5.97
C CYS A 214 6.94 9.06 -6.54
N TRP A 215 5.76 9.51 -6.09
CA TRP A 215 5.24 10.83 -6.40
C TRP A 215 6.05 11.95 -5.76
N SER A 216 6.23 13.04 -6.51
CA SER A 216 6.78 14.31 -6.04
C SER A 216 5.67 15.33 -5.79
N LEU A 217 5.82 16.13 -4.74
CA LEU A 217 4.79 17.10 -4.31
C LEU A 217 4.89 18.47 -5.03
N GLY A 218 5.81 18.59 -6.00
CA GLY A 218 6.13 19.83 -6.71
C GLY A 218 5.40 19.93 -8.05
N LYS A 219 6.18 20.04 -9.13
CA LYS A 219 5.67 20.23 -10.50
C LYS A 219 4.70 19.14 -10.96
N GLU A 220 4.87 17.92 -10.45
CA GLU A 220 4.05 16.77 -10.80
C GLU A 220 2.58 16.92 -10.36
N VAL A 221 2.31 17.64 -9.27
CA VAL A 221 0.92 17.95 -8.84
C VAL A 221 0.19 18.76 -9.91
N SER A 222 0.87 19.78 -10.45
CA SER A 222 0.33 20.60 -11.54
C SER A 222 0.19 19.82 -12.85
N ALA A 223 1.09 18.85 -13.10
CA ALA A 223 1.00 17.98 -14.27
C ALA A 223 -0.21 17.04 -14.18
N ALA A 224 -0.40 16.35 -13.06
CA ALA A 224 -1.56 15.46 -12.86
C ALA A 224 -2.89 16.23 -12.94
N LYS A 225 -2.96 17.45 -12.39
CA LYS A 225 -4.14 18.31 -12.57
C LYS A 225 -4.48 18.54 -14.05
N ARG A 226 -3.48 18.75 -14.92
CA ARG A 226 -3.71 18.90 -16.37
C ARG A 226 -4.14 17.58 -16.97
N VAL A 227 -3.48 16.46 -16.65
CA VAL A 227 -3.86 15.12 -17.11
C VAL A 227 -5.32 14.82 -16.81
N ILE A 228 -5.76 15.01 -15.55
CA ILE A 228 -7.14 14.75 -15.11
C ILE A 228 -8.13 15.60 -15.91
N ARG A 229 -7.84 16.90 -16.10
CA ARG A 229 -8.72 17.81 -16.85
C ARG A 229 -8.80 17.47 -18.33
N SER A 230 -7.65 17.29 -18.98
CA SER A 230 -7.59 16.95 -20.41
C SER A 230 -8.24 15.60 -20.69
N TRP A 231 -8.04 14.63 -19.80
CA TRP A 231 -8.70 13.32 -19.90
C TRP A 231 -10.21 13.44 -19.68
N ALA A 232 -10.67 14.18 -18.68
CA ALA A 232 -12.10 14.37 -18.43
C ALA A 232 -12.78 15.06 -19.61
N ALA A 233 -12.18 16.12 -20.16
CA ALA A 233 -12.64 16.81 -21.37
C ALA A 233 -12.75 15.87 -22.57
N LYS A 234 -11.69 15.11 -22.86
CA LYS A 234 -11.65 14.15 -23.97
C LYS A 234 -12.76 13.09 -23.89
N ASN A 235 -13.17 12.72 -22.68
CA ASN A 235 -14.14 11.64 -22.45
C ASN A 235 -15.54 12.16 -22.09
N GLY A 236 -15.82 13.46 -22.21
CA GLY A 236 -17.14 14.03 -21.89
C GLY A 236 -17.51 13.94 -20.40
N LEU A 237 -16.52 13.93 -19.52
CA LEU A 237 -16.67 13.84 -18.06
C LEU A 237 -16.54 15.22 -17.38
N GLU A 238 -16.53 16.30 -18.17
CA GLU A 238 -16.49 17.66 -17.64
C GLU A 238 -17.72 17.95 -16.79
N GLY A 239 -17.52 18.66 -15.69
CA GLY A 239 -18.57 18.96 -14.72
C GLY A 239 -18.88 17.82 -13.74
N LEU A 240 -18.40 16.60 -13.97
CA LEU A 240 -18.52 15.54 -12.97
C LEU A 240 -17.61 15.79 -11.76
N PRO A 241 -18.06 15.43 -10.54
CA PRO A 241 -17.23 15.51 -9.34
C PRO A 241 -16.00 14.60 -9.48
N VAL A 242 -14.84 15.11 -9.06
CA VAL A 242 -13.58 14.36 -9.06
C VAL A 242 -13.21 13.97 -7.63
N VAL A 243 -13.01 12.68 -7.41
CA VAL A 243 -12.47 12.10 -6.17
C VAL A 243 -11.03 11.69 -6.43
N ALA A 244 -10.14 11.92 -5.46
CA ALA A 244 -8.76 11.45 -5.54
C ALA A 244 -8.48 10.43 -4.44
N LEU A 245 -7.94 9.28 -4.80
CA LEU A 245 -7.47 8.24 -3.89
C LEU A 245 -5.97 8.07 -4.08
N GLY A 246 -5.23 7.96 -2.98
CA GLY A 246 -3.80 7.68 -3.07
C GLY A 246 -3.26 6.88 -1.90
N ALA A 247 -2.33 5.97 -2.17
CA ALA A 247 -1.68 5.14 -1.17
C ALA A 247 -0.21 5.56 -0.95
N SER A 248 0.21 5.66 0.31
CA SER A 248 1.59 6.00 0.71
C SER A 248 2.07 7.30 0.02
N SER A 249 3.09 7.27 -0.85
CA SER A 249 3.51 8.46 -1.63
C SER A 249 2.37 9.06 -2.47
N GLY A 250 1.47 8.23 -3.00
CA GLY A 250 0.24 8.65 -3.64
C GLY A 250 -0.73 9.34 -2.68
N GLY A 251 -0.80 8.92 -1.41
CA GLY A 251 -1.62 9.56 -0.37
C GLY A 251 -1.13 10.97 -0.02
N TYR A 252 0.19 11.14 0.10
CA TYR A 252 0.80 12.48 0.19
C TYR A 252 0.55 13.32 -1.07
N PHE A 253 0.58 12.69 -2.24
CA PHE A 253 0.35 13.37 -3.50
C PHE A 253 -1.08 13.90 -3.64
N VAL A 254 -2.09 13.05 -3.43
CA VAL A 254 -3.50 13.45 -3.58
C VAL A 254 -3.92 14.49 -2.55
N SER A 255 -3.36 14.42 -1.34
CA SER A 255 -3.59 15.46 -0.33
C SER A 255 -3.00 16.81 -0.72
N ARG A 256 -1.87 16.84 -1.45
CA ARG A 256 -1.33 18.07 -2.04
C ARG A 256 -2.15 18.53 -3.26
N LEU A 257 -2.61 17.60 -4.08
CA LEU A 257 -3.44 17.85 -5.25
C LEU A 257 -4.77 18.51 -4.88
N ALA A 258 -5.38 18.07 -3.78
CA ALA A 258 -6.60 18.66 -3.21
C ALA A 258 -6.48 20.16 -2.92
N GLY A 259 -5.26 20.68 -2.69
CA GLY A 259 -5.03 22.12 -2.54
C GLY A 259 -4.79 22.88 -3.85
N LYS A 260 -4.84 22.19 -4.99
CA LYS A 260 -4.58 22.75 -6.34
C LYS A 260 -5.74 22.54 -7.30
N MET A 261 -6.69 21.67 -7.01
CA MET A 261 -7.90 21.48 -7.78
C MET A 261 -9.09 21.19 -6.86
N SER A 262 -10.28 21.58 -7.29
CA SER A 262 -11.52 21.21 -6.60
C SER A 262 -11.72 19.71 -6.73
N LEU A 263 -11.85 19.04 -5.59
CA LEU A 263 -12.19 17.63 -5.47
C LEU A 263 -13.46 17.53 -4.63
N ALA A 264 -14.28 16.52 -4.89
CA ALA A 264 -15.45 16.20 -4.07
C ALA A 264 -15.04 15.56 -2.75
N ALA A 265 -14.01 14.69 -2.78
CA ALA A 265 -13.42 14.07 -1.60
C ALA A 265 -11.98 13.62 -1.91
N VAL A 266 -11.17 13.43 -0.85
CA VAL A 266 -9.85 12.83 -0.94
C VAL A 266 -9.73 11.63 0.00
N VAL A 267 -9.25 10.50 -0.51
CA VAL A 267 -8.96 9.28 0.27
C VAL A 267 -7.46 9.09 0.35
N ILE A 268 -6.94 9.07 1.57
CA ILE A 268 -5.51 9.03 1.89
C ILE A 268 -5.24 7.70 2.60
N MET A 269 -4.73 6.73 1.85
CA MET A 269 -4.38 5.40 2.38
C MET A 269 -2.93 5.36 2.84
N ILE A 270 -2.70 4.77 4.03
CA ILE A 270 -1.38 4.50 4.63
C ILE A 270 -0.40 5.69 4.58
N ALA A 271 -0.95 6.89 4.59
CA ALA A 271 -0.22 8.15 4.54
C ALA A 271 -0.85 9.15 5.53
N GLU A 272 -0.05 10.06 6.09
CA GLU A 272 -0.59 11.16 6.92
C GLU A 272 -1.05 12.35 6.09
N GLY A 273 -0.80 12.37 4.78
CA GLY A 273 -1.07 13.50 3.90
C GLY A 273 -0.04 14.64 3.99
N ALA A 274 0.01 15.47 2.95
CA ALA A 274 0.91 16.61 2.80
C ALA A 274 0.14 17.91 2.63
N PHE A 275 -0.44 18.39 3.73
CA PHE A 275 -1.28 19.58 3.78
C PHE A 275 -0.45 20.86 3.87
N GLY A 276 -0.79 21.85 3.05
CA GLY A 276 -0.24 23.20 3.10
C GLY A 276 0.78 23.56 2.01
N GLY A 277 0.88 24.86 1.69
CA GLY A 277 1.91 25.41 0.79
C GLY A 277 3.29 25.49 1.45
N SER A 278 4.26 26.16 0.81
CA SER A 278 5.61 26.44 1.37
C SER A 278 5.58 27.18 2.73
N ALA A 279 4.42 27.73 3.13
CA ALA A 279 4.19 28.40 4.41
C ALA A 279 3.30 27.62 5.40
N GLY A 280 2.94 26.36 5.10
CA GLY A 280 2.21 25.48 6.04
C GLY A 280 0.71 25.74 6.21
N ALA A 281 0.13 26.77 5.59
CA ALA A 281 -1.30 27.04 5.65
C ALA A 281 -2.11 26.18 4.68
N LEU A 282 -3.25 25.64 5.16
CA LEU A 282 -4.25 24.97 4.33
C LEU A 282 -4.86 25.92 3.29
N PRO A 283 -5.28 25.42 2.12
CA PRO A 283 -6.14 26.18 1.21
C PRO A 283 -7.42 26.65 1.93
N ALA A 284 -7.96 27.80 1.52
CA ALA A 284 -9.17 28.38 2.13
C ALA A 284 -10.38 27.42 2.12
N VAL A 285 -10.44 26.51 1.14
CA VAL A 285 -11.40 25.41 1.08
C VAL A 285 -10.63 24.14 0.75
N TYR A 286 -10.73 23.14 1.62
CA TYR A 286 -10.15 21.82 1.44
C TYR A 286 -11.28 20.78 1.43
N PRO A 287 -11.26 19.78 0.53
CA PRO A 287 -12.33 18.81 0.44
C PRO A 287 -12.42 17.93 1.70
N PRO A 288 -13.59 17.31 1.97
CA PRO A 288 -13.70 16.21 2.91
C PRO A 288 -12.60 15.17 2.69
N ALA A 289 -11.96 14.73 3.78
CA ALA A 289 -10.82 13.83 3.73
C ALA A 289 -11.09 12.54 4.51
N MET A 290 -10.84 11.40 3.88
CA MET A 290 -10.80 10.11 4.55
C MET A 290 -9.37 9.64 4.71
N PHE A 291 -9.00 9.19 5.91
CA PHE A 291 -7.80 8.41 6.14
C PHE A 291 -8.16 6.94 6.30
N ILE A 292 -7.40 6.07 5.63
CA ILE A 292 -7.45 4.62 5.86
C ILE A 292 -6.02 4.21 6.22
N HIS A 293 -5.81 3.72 7.43
CA HIS A 293 -4.47 3.36 7.89
C HIS A 293 -4.49 2.10 8.73
N MET A 294 -3.29 1.56 8.98
CA MET A 294 -3.11 0.33 9.73
C MET A 294 -2.52 0.65 11.10
N PRO A 295 -3.21 0.36 12.22
CA PRO A 295 -2.74 0.72 13.55
C PRO A 295 -1.38 0.10 13.94
N LYS A 296 -0.97 -1.02 13.32
CA LYS A 296 0.34 -1.63 13.56
C LYS A 296 1.48 -0.73 13.07
N ASP A 297 1.26 0.10 12.06
CA ASP A 297 2.17 1.20 11.68
C ASP A 297 1.99 2.37 12.67
N LYS A 298 2.52 2.20 13.89
CA LYS A 298 2.36 3.14 15.01
C LYS A 298 2.80 4.56 14.67
N ARG A 299 3.88 4.69 13.89
CA ARG A 299 4.38 6.01 13.46
C ARG A 299 3.36 6.68 12.56
N ARG A 300 2.85 5.95 11.56
CA ARG A 300 1.86 6.49 10.63
C ARG A 300 0.56 6.82 11.33
N ALA A 301 0.05 5.92 12.18
CA ALA A 301 -1.17 6.13 12.95
C ALA A 301 -1.10 7.41 13.80
N ALA A 302 0.02 7.65 14.48
CA ALA A 302 0.22 8.89 15.25
C ALA A 302 0.22 10.16 14.38
N LEU A 303 0.81 10.10 13.18
CA LEU A 303 0.84 11.23 12.25
C LEU A 303 -0.53 11.47 11.59
N VAL A 304 -1.28 10.40 11.30
CA VAL A 304 -2.68 10.47 10.85
C VAL A 304 -3.52 11.15 11.92
N ASP A 305 -3.51 10.68 13.18
CA ASP A 305 -4.26 11.30 14.28
C ASP A 305 -3.98 12.80 14.40
N LYS A 306 -2.70 13.19 14.36
CA LYS A 306 -2.28 14.59 14.39
C LYS A 306 -2.88 15.39 13.24
N ASN A 307 -2.81 14.87 12.02
CA ASN A 307 -3.29 15.59 10.84
C ASN A 307 -4.81 15.59 10.70
N SER A 308 -5.49 14.53 11.11
CA SER A 308 -6.96 14.47 11.25
C SER A 308 -7.44 15.59 12.18
N LYS A 309 -6.85 15.71 13.37
CA LYS A 309 -7.18 16.79 14.33
C LYS A 309 -6.92 18.18 13.76
N MET A 310 -5.82 18.35 13.03
CA MET A 310 -5.50 19.62 12.37
C MET A 310 -6.52 19.97 11.30
N LEU A 311 -6.92 19.04 10.43
CA LEU A 311 -7.95 19.26 9.42
C LEU A 311 -9.32 19.59 10.03
N MET A 312 -9.76 18.83 11.04
CA MET A 312 -11.02 19.08 11.75
C MET A 312 -11.03 20.48 12.41
N LYS A 313 -9.92 20.89 13.03
CA LYS A 313 -9.79 22.24 13.61
C LYS A 313 -9.92 23.36 12.56
N ASN A 314 -9.59 23.07 11.30
CA ASN A 314 -9.73 23.99 10.17
C ASN A 314 -11.07 23.81 9.41
N GLY A 315 -12.06 23.13 10.01
CA GLY A 315 -13.41 23.00 9.45
C GLY A 315 -13.54 21.97 8.33
N VAL A 316 -12.54 21.10 8.13
CA VAL A 316 -12.61 20.01 7.16
C VAL A 316 -13.31 18.81 7.79
N GLU A 317 -14.30 18.23 7.09
CA GLU A 317 -14.86 16.93 7.48
C GLU A 317 -13.79 15.84 7.31
N VAL A 318 -13.53 15.09 8.38
CA VAL A 318 -12.56 13.99 8.37
C VAL A 318 -13.23 12.70 8.81
N LYS A 319 -13.02 11.62 8.03
CA LYS A 319 -13.33 10.25 8.43
C LYS A 319 -12.04 9.44 8.55
N GLU A 320 -11.93 8.60 9.57
CA GLU A 320 -10.80 7.70 9.76
C GLU A 320 -11.29 6.26 9.82
N LEU A 321 -10.66 5.37 9.04
CA LEU A 321 -10.89 3.94 9.08
C LEU A 321 -9.57 3.22 9.38
N GLN A 322 -9.68 2.18 10.21
CA GLN A 322 -8.55 1.36 10.59
C GLN A 322 -8.65 0.00 9.92
N SER A 323 -7.60 -0.36 9.19
CA SER A 323 -7.45 -1.70 8.64
C SER A 323 -6.59 -2.53 9.60
N LEU A 324 -7.23 -3.49 10.26
CA LEU A 324 -6.57 -4.37 11.22
C LEU A 324 -5.89 -5.54 10.48
N GLU A 325 -4.95 -6.19 11.17
CA GLU A 325 -4.42 -7.47 10.71
C GLU A 325 -5.55 -8.50 10.55
N LEU A 326 -5.39 -9.42 9.61
CA LEU A 326 -6.31 -10.52 9.37
C LEU A 326 -5.59 -11.86 9.43
N PRO A 327 -6.23 -12.91 9.96
CA PRO A 327 -5.64 -14.23 9.99
C PRO A 327 -5.59 -14.81 8.57
N LEU A 328 -4.44 -15.40 8.22
CA LEU A 328 -4.33 -16.26 7.05
C LEU A 328 -5.09 -17.57 7.30
N THR A 329 -6.18 -17.75 6.57
CA THR A 329 -6.90 -19.03 6.50
C THR A 329 -6.33 -19.90 5.38
N PRO A 330 -6.65 -21.21 5.35
CA PRO A 330 -6.22 -22.09 4.26
C PRO A 330 -6.66 -21.62 2.87
N THR A 331 -7.76 -20.88 2.77
CA THR A 331 -8.39 -20.48 1.50
C THR A 331 -8.25 -18.99 1.17
N LEU A 332 -7.74 -18.16 2.08
CA LEU A 332 -7.67 -16.69 1.91
C LEU A 332 -7.02 -16.28 0.58
N LEU A 333 -5.89 -16.89 0.22
CA LEU A 333 -5.18 -16.53 -1.01
C LEU A 333 -6.00 -16.89 -2.25
N SER A 334 -6.70 -18.03 -2.26
CA SER A 334 -7.56 -18.40 -3.39
C SER A 334 -8.84 -17.58 -3.48
N GLU A 335 -9.32 -17.09 -2.34
CA GLU A 335 -10.44 -16.16 -2.30
C GLU A 335 -9.99 -14.85 -2.94
N ARG A 336 -8.85 -14.29 -2.54
CA ARG A 336 -8.46 -12.91 -2.89
C ARG A 336 -7.64 -12.77 -4.17
N ILE A 337 -6.97 -13.83 -4.64
CA ILE A 337 -6.09 -13.78 -5.82
C ILE A 337 -6.75 -14.52 -6.99
N PRO A 338 -7.24 -13.79 -8.02
CA PRO A 338 -7.73 -14.41 -9.23
C PRO A 338 -6.67 -15.32 -9.88
N GLY A 339 -7.07 -16.55 -10.23
CA GLY A 339 -6.19 -17.55 -10.84
C GLY A 339 -5.41 -18.42 -9.82
N LEU A 340 -5.45 -18.10 -8.53
CA LEU A 340 -4.94 -18.98 -7.48
C LEU A 340 -6.04 -19.96 -7.05
N ASN A 341 -5.90 -21.24 -7.35
CA ASN A 341 -6.91 -22.23 -6.97
C ASN A 341 -6.83 -22.60 -5.48
N ARG A 342 -7.97 -23.07 -4.94
CA ARG A 342 -8.11 -23.47 -3.53
C ARG A 342 -7.05 -24.46 -3.05
N GLY A 343 -6.78 -25.53 -3.80
CA GLY A 343 -5.80 -26.54 -3.41
C GLY A 343 -4.37 -25.99 -3.30
N LEU A 344 -4.00 -25.05 -4.17
CA LEU A 344 -2.71 -24.36 -4.09
C LEU A 344 -2.64 -23.43 -2.87
N SER A 345 -3.73 -22.73 -2.54
CA SER A 345 -3.83 -21.91 -1.34
C SER A 345 -3.61 -22.74 -0.07
N GLU A 346 -4.31 -23.87 0.05
CA GLU A 346 -4.22 -24.77 1.22
C GLU A 346 -2.80 -25.34 1.39
N ARG A 347 -2.13 -25.67 0.28
CA ARG A 347 -0.71 -26.10 0.29
C ARG A 347 0.24 -24.99 0.74
N ILE A 348 0.07 -23.76 0.24
CA ILE A 348 0.87 -22.60 0.66
C ILE A 348 0.68 -22.34 2.16
N TRP A 349 -0.57 -22.34 2.63
CA TRP A 349 -0.90 -22.15 4.04
C TRP A 349 -0.27 -23.21 4.94
N THR A 350 -0.30 -24.48 4.52
CA THR A 350 0.35 -25.58 5.25
C THR A 350 1.84 -25.31 5.44
N VAL A 351 2.52 -24.86 4.38
CA VAL A 351 3.94 -24.52 4.46
C VAL A 351 4.17 -23.32 5.39
N PHE A 352 3.32 -22.29 5.35
CA PHE A 352 3.45 -21.16 6.27
C PHE A 352 3.26 -21.56 7.74
N ARG A 353 2.37 -22.51 8.02
CA ARG A 353 2.20 -23.09 9.36
C ARG A 353 3.42 -23.88 9.81
N GLU A 354 3.94 -24.76 8.95
CA GLU A 354 5.08 -25.63 9.26
C GLU A 354 6.39 -24.84 9.44
N GLU A 355 6.61 -23.80 8.63
CA GLU A 355 7.75 -22.90 8.76
C GLU A 355 7.56 -21.87 9.90
N GLY A 356 6.38 -21.84 10.50
CA GLY A 356 6.07 -20.97 11.63
C GLY A 356 5.94 -19.49 11.29
N PHE A 357 5.68 -19.14 10.03
CA PHE A 357 5.46 -17.75 9.58
C PHE A 357 4.16 -17.14 10.12
N VAL A 358 3.18 -18.01 10.39
CA VAL A 358 1.92 -17.65 11.05
C VAL A 358 1.87 -18.23 12.47
N ASP A 359 1.15 -17.57 13.36
CA ASP A 359 0.89 -18.05 14.72
C ASP A 359 -0.23 -19.11 14.77
N GLU A 360 -0.55 -19.57 15.98
CA GLU A 360 -1.59 -20.58 16.21
C GLU A 360 -2.97 -20.15 15.71
N LYS A 361 -3.25 -18.85 15.71
CA LYS A 361 -4.51 -18.22 15.28
C LYS A 361 -4.50 -17.84 13.79
N GLY A 362 -3.38 -18.04 13.09
CA GLY A 362 -3.22 -17.73 11.67
C GLY A 362 -2.70 -16.33 11.37
N TYR A 363 -2.35 -15.52 12.37
CA TYR A 363 -1.79 -14.19 12.13
C TYR A 363 -0.34 -14.26 11.69
N MET A 364 0.04 -13.42 10.73
CA MET A 364 1.42 -13.25 10.31
C MET A 364 2.27 -12.74 11.49
N LYS A 365 3.37 -13.43 11.79
CA LYS A 365 4.30 -13.02 12.86
C LYS A 365 5.19 -11.84 12.46
N GLU A 366 5.50 -11.76 11.17
CA GLU A 366 6.36 -10.74 10.59
C GLU A 366 5.70 -10.14 9.34
N ASP A 367 6.17 -8.97 8.91
CA ASP A 367 5.75 -8.36 7.64
C ASP A 367 5.97 -9.35 6.49
N GLY A 368 5.00 -9.46 5.59
CA GLY A 368 5.09 -10.34 4.42
C GLY A 368 6.38 -10.09 3.63
N ARG A 369 6.87 -8.85 3.56
CA ARG A 369 8.12 -8.47 2.86
C ARG A 369 9.36 -8.99 3.56
N GLY A 370 9.31 -9.09 4.90
CA GLY A 370 10.38 -9.61 5.74
C GLY A 370 10.34 -11.13 5.89
N THR A 371 9.21 -11.76 5.57
CA THR A 371 9.02 -13.20 5.69
C THR A 371 9.70 -13.93 4.51
N PRO A 372 10.57 -14.92 4.75
CA PRO A 372 11.28 -15.66 3.69
C PRO A 372 10.39 -16.73 3.02
N TRP A 373 9.14 -16.39 2.74
CA TRP A 373 8.13 -17.32 2.28
C TRP A 373 8.48 -17.89 0.90
N LYS A 374 9.04 -17.09 0.00
CA LYS A 374 9.46 -17.51 -1.35
C LYS A 374 10.48 -18.66 -1.28
N ASP A 375 11.46 -18.55 -0.39
CA ASP A 375 12.50 -19.57 -0.20
C ASP A 375 11.91 -20.87 0.34
N ALA A 376 10.93 -20.78 1.25
CA ALA A 376 10.21 -21.96 1.72
C ALA A 376 9.49 -22.67 0.56
N LEU A 377 8.84 -21.93 -0.34
CA LEU A 377 8.15 -22.52 -1.49
C LEU A 377 9.10 -23.16 -2.49
N VAL A 378 10.28 -22.56 -2.69
CA VAL A 378 11.36 -23.13 -3.50
C VAL A 378 11.85 -24.44 -2.90
N LYS A 379 12.16 -24.47 -1.60
CA LYS A 379 12.64 -25.68 -0.89
C LYS A 379 11.67 -26.84 -0.98
N ARG A 380 10.38 -26.55 -0.98
CA ARG A 380 9.29 -27.53 -1.06
C ARG A 380 8.90 -27.90 -2.49
N GLY A 381 9.54 -27.32 -3.50
CA GLY A 381 9.42 -27.74 -4.89
C GLY A 381 8.22 -27.17 -5.66
N PHE A 382 7.52 -26.15 -5.16
CA PHE A 382 6.32 -25.62 -5.80
C PHE A 382 6.43 -24.19 -6.35
N TRP A 383 7.65 -23.64 -6.42
CA TRP A 383 7.90 -22.30 -6.95
C TRP A 383 7.37 -22.11 -8.38
N LYS A 384 7.47 -23.12 -9.25
CA LYS A 384 7.00 -23.02 -10.64
C LYS A 384 5.50 -22.72 -10.72
N GLU A 385 4.69 -23.29 -9.83
CA GLU A 385 3.25 -23.07 -9.76
C GLU A 385 2.90 -21.67 -9.24
N VAL A 386 3.75 -21.11 -8.36
CA VAL A 386 3.44 -19.88 -7.61
C VAL A 386 4.10 -18.62 -8.19
N SER A 387 5.22 -18.77 -8.89
CA SER A 387 6.08 -17.65 -9.30
C SER A 387 5.37 -16.55 -10.11
N ALA A 388 4.37 -16.90 -10.91
CA ALA A 388 3.58 -15.94 -11.68
C ALA A 388 2.68 -15.04 -10.81
N LEU A 389 2.28 -15.52 -9.62
CA LEU A 389 1.43 -14.82 -8.66
C LEU A 389 2.23 -14.32 -7.44
N ALA A 390 3.56 -14.34 -7.52
CA ALA A 390 4.41 -14.04 -6.37
C ALA A 390 4.18 -12.64 -5.81
N ASP A 391 3.97 -11.64 -6.67
CA ASP A 391 3.68 -10.27 -6.24
C ASP A 391 2.26 -10.14 -5.64
N HIS A 392 1.29 -10.95 -6.10
CA HIS A 392 -0.08 -10.95 -5.58
C HIS A 392 -0.11 -11.56 -4.17
N ILE A 393 0.58 -12.70 -3.99
CA ILE A 393 0.73 -13.31 -2.67
C ILE A 393 1.47 -12.35 -1.75
N GLN A 394 2.56 -11.72 -2.22
CA GLN A 394 3.31 -10.76 -1.43
C GLN A 394 2.41 -9.65 -0.87
N GLU A 395 1.56 -9.05 -1.70
CA GLU A 395 0.60 -8.02 -1.28
C GLU A 395 -0.35 -8.54 -0.19
N GLU A 396 -0.96 -9.71 -0.41
CA GLU A 396 -1.89 -10.31 0.55
C GLU A 396 -1.23 -10.66 1.90
N LEU A 397 0.04 -11.05 1.91
CA LEU A 397 0.78 -11.27 3.16
C LEU A 397 1.07 -9.97 3.90
N ASN A 398 1.35 -8.89 3.17
CA ASN A 398 1.57 -7.57 3.77
C ASN A 398 0.26 -7.03 4.36
N LEU A 399 -0.84 -7.19 3.62
CA LEU A 399 -2.19 -6.87 4.06
C LEU A 399 -2.56 -7.68 5.32
N ALA A 400 -2.33 -9.00 5.31
CA ALA A 400 -2.59 -9.88 6.44
C ALA A 400 -1.83 -9.47 7.71
N TYR A 401 -0.56 -9.07 7.55
CA TYR A 401 0.22 -8.52 8.67
C TYR A 401 -0.31 -7.17 9.16
N GLY A 402 -1.04 -6.42 8.34
CA GLY A 402 -1.66 -5.15 8.73
C GLY A 402 -0.62 -4.05 8.97
N TYR A 403 0.38 -3.92 8.09
CA TYR A 403 1.38 -2.85 8.16
C TYR A 403 1.63 -2.21 6.79
N HIS A 404 1.37 -0.90 6.69
CA HIS A 404 1.71 -0.04 5.56
C HIS A 404 1.40 -0.62 4.16
N GLU A 405 0.22 -1.23 4.00
CA GLU A 405 -0.25 -1.79 2.72
C GLU A 405 -1.55 -1.11 2.24
N MET A 406 -1.70 -0.93 0.93
CA MET A 406 -2.97 -0.46 0.37
C MET A 406 -4.07 -1.50 0.68
N THR A 407 -5.32 -1.07 0.82
CA THR A 407 -6.37 -2.01 1.21
C THR A 407 -7.73 -1.74 0.58
N SER A 408 -8.37 -2.83 0.15
CA SER A 408 -9.75 -2.91 -0.33
C SER A 408 -10.73 -3.35 0.77
N LEU A 409 -10.26 -3.71 1.97
CA LEU A 409 -11.09 -4.28 3.04
C LEU A 409 -12.20 -3.34 3.52
N GLN A 410 -11.98 -2.02 3.43
CA GLN A 410 -12.97 -1.00 3.76
C GLN A 410 -13.53 -0.28 2.52
N ALA A 411 -13.41 -0.87 1.33
CA ALA A 411 -13.75 -0.17 0.08
C ALA A 411 -15.24 0.17 -0.01
N ASP A 412 -16.15 -0.68 0.46
CA ASP A 412 -17.58 -0.36 0.50
C ASP A 412 -17.88 0.85 1.38
N GLU A 413 -17.36 0.86 2.61
CA GLU A 413 -17.53 1.98 3.55
C GLU A 413 -16.87 3.27 3.04
N MET A 414 -15.72 3.15 2.38
CA MET A 414 -15.04 4.24 1.70
C MET A 414 -15.91 4.86 0.62
N PHE A 415 -16.44 4.05 -0.31
CA PHE A 415 -17.28 4.55 -1.39
C PHE A 415 -18.63 5.07 -0.90
N ASP A 416 -19.25 4.44 0.10
CA ASP A 416 -20.49 4.94 0.73
C ASP A 416 -20.30 6.33 1.33
N TRP A 417 -19.14 6.60 1.94
CA TRP A 417 -18.84 7.93 2.46
C TRP A 417 -18.49 8.91 1.35
N VAL A 418 -17.69 8.52 0.36
CA VAL A 418 -17.35 9.37 -0.80
C VAL A 418 -18.61 9.80 -1.56
N GLU A 419 -19.55 8.89 -1.77
CA GLU A 419 -20.77 9.16 -2.55
C GLU A 419 -21.67 10.24 -1.94
N LYS A 420 -21.62 10.45 -0.61
CA LYS A 420 -22.35 11.54 0.07
C LYS A 420 -21.88 12.93 -0.36
N HIS A 421 -20.69 13.02 -0.96
CA HIS A 421 -20.01 14.26 -1.34
C HIS A 421 -20.02 14.54 -2.84
N LEU A 422 -20.64 13.69 -3.67
CA LEU A 422 -20.69 13.85 -5.13
C LEU A 422 -21.74 14.89 -5.60
N ARG A 423 -22.07 15.86 -4.76
CA ARG A 423 -23.14 16.84 -5.02
C ARG A 423 -22.76 17.85 -6.10
#